data_AF-A0A965B1A4-F1
#
_entry.id   AF-A0A965B1A4-F1
#
_cell.length_a   1.000
_cell.length_b   1.000
_cell.length_c   1.000
_cell.angle_alpha   90.00
_cell.angle_beta   90.00
_cell.angle_gamma   90.00
#
_symmetry.space_group_name_H-M   'P 1'
#
loop_
_entity.id
_entity.type
_entity.pdbx_description
1 polymer ?
#
loop_
_entity_poly.entity_id
_entity_poly.type
_entity_poly.pdbx_seq_one_letter_code
_entity_poly.pdbx_strand_id
1 'polypeptide(L)'
;LEDTKLSDKQRESVNAMRASANLMQHHVNDVLDISRFDAGKSTVTEEVVDIDGLLHQIVNELGEQAQQNRNKITFKNIDGKTRSVITDRHKLRQILNNLIDNGNKFTRDGSISIEVEKIDETSENFMLEFRVFDTGIGIHHKDIDRIFNDFETIDSAYTRSVEGVGLGLGIVRRLVQALGGTIGVESTEDVGSLFWVRIPVTKSRLDWRGDTTSPNVDVEHIKPMKILMVEDNQINRYVLREMLTAAGHTVDEAENGEDGVKAANSKKYDVILMDISMPIKDGVTASTEIRAGTGRSSNSPIIVRTAHALPHEIENFQKVGITDILKKPIEKSQLFWKLAKLQAGESHSAQEREHAMSNSNIDIDRINEMKEQLGEATLHTLFARFSAEADAIVQKMNSPEARSQDVLELVAEMHKVAGSSAALGVAGMQKQLNIMEHCGKTGELDRLWVEAEDLATLWGNCKSSLTHHGYL
;
A
#
# COMPACT_ATOMS: atom_id res chain seq x y z
N LEU A 1 -15.02 12.52 29.72
CA LEU A 1 -15.08 13.99 29.88
C LEU A 1 -15.45 14.66 28.55
N GLU A 2 -14.94 14.20 27.42
CA GLU A 2 -15.31 14.73 26.10
C GLU A 2 -16.76 14.49 25.70
N ASP A 3 -17.36 13.39 26.15
CA ASP A 3 -18.78 13.08 25.90
C ASP A 3 -19.73 13.98 26.73
N THR A 4 -19.21 15.02 27.38
CA THR A 4 -19.97 15.97 28.18
C THR A 4 -19.84 17.38 27.61
N LYS A 5 -20.81 18.26 27.90
CA LYS A 5 -20.72 19.68 27.51
C LYS A 5 -19.60 20.36 28.30
N LEU A 6 -18.44 20.52 27.66
CA LEU A 6 -17.29 21.25 28.20
C LEU A 6 -17.34 22.71 27.74
N SER A 7 -17.04 23.63 28.66
CA SER A 7 -16.74 25.03 28.32
C SER A 7 -15.41 25.15 27.57
N ASP A 8 -15.18 26.26 26.88
CA ASP A 8 -13.97 26.48 26.06
C ASP A 8 -12.66 26.29 26.87
N LYS A 9 -12.62 26.84 28.10
CA LYS A 9 -11.48 26.64 29.02
C LYS A 9 -11.28 25.18 29.44
N GLN A 10 -12.36 24.42 29.61
CA GLN A 10 -12.27 23.00 29.95
C GLN A 10 -11.82 22.16 28.75
N ARG A 11 -12.27 22.51 27.54
CA ARG A 11 -11.83 21.86 26.30
C ARG A 11 -10.35 22.08 26.06
N GLU A 12 -9.86 23.30 26.26
CA GLU A 12 -8.44 23.64 26.18
C GLU A 12 -7.61 22.86 27.22
N SER A 13 -8.11 22.74 28.46
CA SER A 13 -7.48 21.93 29.50
C SER A 13 -7.46 20.43 29.18
N VAL A 14 -8.54 19.89 28.60
CA VAL A 14 -8.62 18.48 28.16
C VAL A 14 -7.67 18.20 26.99
N ASN A 15 -7.58 19.12 26.03
CA ASN A 15 -6.63 19.02 24.91
C ASN A 15 -5.19 19.07 25.41
N ALA A 16 -4.86 19.97 26.34
CA ALA A 16 -3.55 20.04 26.97
C ALA A 16 -3.22 18.74 27.73
N MET A 17 -4.16 18.22 28.53
CA MET A 17 -3.98 16.94 29.24
C MET A 17 -3.76 15.77 28.28
N ARG A 18 -4.49 15.72 27.15
CA ARG A 18 -4.30 14.68 26.13
C ARG A 18 -2.94 14.79 25.45
N ALA A 19 -2.53 15.99 25.07
CA ALA A 19 -1.21 16.22 24.49
C ALA A 19 -0.11 15.73 25.45
N SER A 20 -0.21 16.05 26.74
CA SER A 20 0.70 15.55 27.77
C SER A 20 0.62 14.03 27.96
N ALA A 21 -0.57 13.42 27.91
CA ALA A 21 -0.73 11.97 28.04
C ALA A 21 -0.12 11.22 26.85
N ASN A 22 -0.32 11.71 25.62
CA ASN A 22 0.28 11.15 24.41
C ASN A 22 1.81 11.29 24.44
N LEU A 23 2.31 12.46 24.86
CA LEU A 23 3.75 12.70 25.03
C LEU A 23 4.35 11.74 26.08
N MET A 24 3.67 11.55 27.22
CA MET A 24 4.10 10.62 28.25
C MET A 24 4.07 9.16 27.77
N GLN A 25 3.03 8.77 27.03
CA GLN A 25 2.93 7.42 26.45
C GLN A 25 4.05 7.16 25.44
N HIS A 26 4.41 8.16 24.64
CA HIS A 26 5.56 8.10 23.75
C HIS A 26 6.85 7.86 24.55
N HIS A 27 7.11 8.66 25.59
CA HIS A 27 8.32 8.50 26.42
C HIS A 27 8.35 7.17 27.19
N VAL A 28 7.21 6.65 27.62
CA VAL A 28 7.14 5.33 28.25
C VAL A 28 7.47 4.23 27.24
N ASN A 29 6.93 4.31 26.01
CA ASN A 29 7.25 3.36 24.95
C ASN A 29 8.74 3.43 24.56
N ASP A 30 9.30 4.63 24.46
CA ASP A 30 10.74 4.87 24.22
C ASP A 30 11.62 4.15 25.26
N VAL A 31 11.29 4.29 26.55
CA VAL A 31 12.02 3.63 27.65
C VAL A 31 11.81 2.11 27.65
N LEU A 32 10.62 1.63 27.30
CA LEU A 32 10.34 0.21 27.16
C LEU A 32 11.11 -0.41 25.99
N ASP A 33 11.24 0.31 24.87
CA ASP A 33 12.02 -0.13 23.71
C ASP A 33 13.50 -0.21 24.05
N ILE A 34 14.03 0.77 24.79
CA ILE A 34 15.40 0.72 25.35
C ILE A 34 15.58 -0.53 26.22
N SER A 35 14.65 -0.77 27.15
CA SER A 35 14.70 -1.90 28.07
C SER A 35 14.62 -3.26 27.35
N ARG A 36 13.81 -3.35 26.28
CA ARG A 36 13.68 -4.57 25.46
C ARG A 36 14.93 -4.83 24.61
N PHE A 37 15.55 -3.78 24.09
CA PHE A 37 16.79 -3.87 23.34
C PHE A 37 17.95 -4.31 24.24
N ASP A 38 18.14 -3.66 25.41
CA ASP A 38 19.22 -4.01 26.35
C ASP A 38 19.09 -5.42 26.93
N ALA A 39 17.85 -5.93 27.01
CA ALA A 39 17.57 -7.31 27.40
C ALA A 39 17.80 -8.33 26.26
N GLY A 40 18.20 -7.91 25.05
CA GLY A 40 18.38 -8.77 23.88
C GLY A 40 17.07 -9.39 23.35
N LYS A 41 15.90 -8.82 23.71
CA LYS A 41 14.57 -9.37 23.38
C LYS A 41 13.93 -8.74 22.14
N SER A 42 14.64 -7.87 21.43
CA SER A 42 14.12 -7.25 20.21
C SER A 42 14.22 -8.23 19.03
N THR A 43 13.12 -8.93 18.72
CA THR A 43 13.01 -9.74 17.51
C THR A 43 12.72 -8.86 16.30
N VAL A 44 13.42 -9.10 15.20
CA VAL A 44 13.14 -8.49 13.90
C VAL A 44 12.08 -9.32 13.20
N THR A 45 11.02 -8.70 12.70
CA THR A 45 9.99 -9.38 11.90
C THR A 45 10.22 -9.06 10.43
N GLU A 46 10.49 -10.07 9.62
CA GLU A 46 10.68 -9.90 8.17
C GLU A 46 9.32 -9.94 7.44
N GLU A 47 8.99 -8.85 6.76
CA GLU A 47 7.79 -8.73 5.92
C GLU A 47 8.11 -7.98 4.63
N VAL A 48 7.26 -8.12 3.60
CA VAL A 48 7.41 -7.35 2.36
C VAL A 48 6.95 -5.91 2.59
N VAL A 49 7.85 -4.97 2.39
CA VAL A 49 7.63 -3.53 2.59
C VAL A 49 7.75 -2.79 1.27
N ASP A 50 6.69 -2.07 0.91
CA ASP A 50 6.69 -1.06 -0.15
C ASP A 50 7.30 0.25 0.38
N ILE A 51 8.49 0.58 -0.10
CA ILE A 51 9.28 1.71 0.39
C ILE A 51 8.63 3.04 -0.01
N ASP A 52 8.18 3.15 -1.25
CA ASP A 52 7.54 4.38 -1.75
C ASP A 52 6.20 4.59 -1.04
N GLY A 53 5.41 3.52 -0.87
CA GLY A 53 4.17 3.55 -0.11
C GLY A 53 4.37 3.94 1.36
N LEU A 54 5.40 3.41 2.02
CA LEU A 54 5.74 3.76 3.40
C LEU A 54 6.14 5.24 3.53
N LEU A 55 7.00 5.74 2.64
CA LEU A 55 7.41 7.14 2.64
C LEU A 55 6.25 8.08 2.37
N HIS A 56 5.38 7.75 1.42
CA HIS A 56 4.14 8.50 1.19
C HIS A 56 3.28 8.61 2.45
N GLN A 57 3.11 7.50 3.19
CA GLN A 57 2.35 7.50 4.45
C GLN A 57 2.97 8.45 5.48
N ILE A 58 4.29 8.33 5.71
CA ILE A 58 5.00 9.16 6.69
C ILE A 58 4.94 10.65 6.34
N VAL A 59 5.18 11.00 5.06
CA VAL A 59 5.14 12.39 4.60
C VAL A 59 3.74 12.99 4.74
N ASN A 60 2.70 12.21 4.48
CA ASN A 60 1.32 12.67 4.67
C ASN A 60 0.98 12.88 6.15
N GLU A 61 1.45 11.99 7.04
CA GLU A 61 1.24 12.09 8.48
C GLU A 61 1.95 13.32 9.09
N LEU A 62 3.20 13.56 8.70
CA LEU A 62 4.02 14.67 9.23
C LEU A 62 3.83 15.99 8.47
N GLY A 63 3.13 15.96 7.32
CA GLY A 63 2.96 17.12 6.45
C GLY A 63 2.21 18.28 7.10
N GLU A 64 1.17 17.99 7.90
CA GLU A 64 0.41 19.04 8.61
C GLU A 64 1.28 19.77 9.63
N GLN A 65 2.06 19.03 10.42
CA GLN A 65 3.00 19.59 11.39
C GLN A 65 4.13 20.36 10.69
N ALA A 66 4.59 19.88 9.54
CA ALA A 66 5.57 20.60 8.74
C ALA A 66 5.02 21.92 8.22
N GLN A 67 3.78 21.94 7.74
CA GLN A 67 3.13 23.15 7.26
C GLN A 67 2.93 24.19 8.39
N GLN A 68 2.62 23.75 9.61
CA GLN A 68 2.58 24.63 10.80
C GLN A 68 3.94 25.29 11.06
N ASN A 69 5.03 24.56 10.83
CA ASN A 69 6.40 25.08 10.91
C ASN A 69 6.87 25.79 9.62
N ARG A 70 5.98 25.92 8.62
CA ARG A 70 6.24 26.46 7.27
C ARG A 70 7.32 25.72 6.49
N ASN A 71 7.48 24.44 6.79
CA ASN A 71 8.41 23.56 6.12
C ASN A 71 7.70 22.74 5.04
N LYS A 72 8.47 22.33 4.02
CA LYS A 72 8.02 21.38 3.00
C LYS A 72 8.74 20.04 3.16
N ILE A 73 7.99 18.95 3.22
CA ILE A 73 8.57 17.60 3.20
C ILE A 73 8.43 17.02 1.79
N THR A 74 9.50 16.43 1.26
CA THR A 74 9.52 15.74 -0.04
C THR A 74 10.33 14.44 0.06
N PHE A 75 10.08 13.49 -0.84
CA PHE A 75 10.95 12.33 -0.96
C PHE A 75 11.19 11.93 -2.41
N LYS A 76 12.28 11.20 -2.65
CA LYS A 76 12.66 10.66 -3.96
C LYS A 76 13.36 9.31 -3.80
N ASN A 77 12.90 8.32 -4.56
CA ASN A 77 13.61 7.07 -4.77
C ASN A 77 14.54 7.20 -5.98
N ILE A 78 15.86 7.15 -5.76
CA ILE A 78 16.86 7.49 -6.79
C ILE A 78 17.01 6.37 -7.82
N ASP A 79 16.94 5.11 -7.38
CA ASP A 79 17.03 3.94 -8.26
C ASP A 79 15.70 3.72 -9.03
N GLY A 80 14.56 4.09 -8.44
CA GLY A 80 13.23 3.97 -9.06
C GLY A 80 12.76 2.53 -9.33
N LYS A 81 13.65 1.55 -9.15
CA LYS A 81 13.44 0.10 -9.34
C LYS A 81 13.27 -0.64 -8.03
N THR A 82 13.87 -0.14 -6.94
CA THR A 82 13.74 -0.73 -5.61
C THR A 82 12.46 -0.24 -4.94
N ARG A 83 11.33 -0.87 -5.29
CA ARG A 83 10.00 -0.55 -4.73
C ARG A 83 9.66 -1.38 -3.51
N SER A 84 10.05 -2.66 -3.50
CA SER A 84 9.68 -3.58 -2.43
C SER A 84 10.84 -4.41 -1.93
N VAL A 85 10.99 -4.44 -0.62
CA VAL A 85 12.08 -5.15 0.07
C VAL A 85 11.52 -5.93 1.25
N ILE A 86 12.21 -6.99 1.65
CA ILE A 86 11.88 -7.73 2.87
C ILE A 86 12.67 -7.10 4.02
N THR A 87 11.97 -6.55 4.99
CA THR A 87 12.52 -5.93 6.20
C THR A 87 11.43 -5.78 7.27
N ASP A 88 11.73 -5.15 8.41
CA ASP A 88 10.76 -4.87 9.46
C ASP A 88 10.13 -3.49 9.24
N ARG A 89 8.85 -3.47 8.82
CA ARG A 89 8.13 -2.23 8.49
C ARG A 89 8.00 -1.32 9.70
N HIS A 90 7.75 -1.88 10.88
CA HIS A 90 7.49 -1.10 12.08
C HIS A 90 8.76 -0.37 12.53
N LYS A 91 9.89 -1.08 12.61
CA LYS A 91 11.19 -0.50 12.97
C LYS A 91 11.64 0.53 11.94
N LEU A 92 11.50 0.22 10.64
CA LEU A 92 11.85 1.17 9.58
C LEU A 92 11.01 2.45 9.67
N ARG A 93 9.69 2.33 9.88
CA ARG A 93 8.81 3.49 10.08
C ARG A 93 9.23 4.31 11.29
N GLN A 94 9.56 3.67 12.41
CA GLN A 94 9.98 4.35 13.64
C GLN A 94 11.31 5.09 13.45
N ILE A 95 12.27 4.50 12.72
CA ILE A 95 13.53 5.16 12.35
C ILE A 95 13.24 6.44 11.55
N LEU A 96 12.47 6.31 10.46
CA LEU A 96 12.18 7.43 9.55
C LEU A 96 11.37 8.53 10.23
N ASN A 97 10.36 8.18 11.03
CA ASN A 97 9.56 9.16 11.78
C ASN A 97 10.45 9.99 12.71
N ASN A 98 11.36 9.37 13.46
CA ASN A 98 12.25 10.09 14.36
C ASN A 98 13.19 11.05 13.61
N LEU A 99 13.74 10.64 12.46
CA LEU A 99 14.64 11.47 11.68
C LEU A 99 13.91 12.66 11.02
N ILE A 100 12.74 12.41 10.43
CA ILE A 100 11.95 13.44 9.74
C ILE A 100 11.35 14.44 10.74
N ASP A 101 10.84 13.94 11.87
CA ASP A 101 10.30 14.79 12.93
C ASP A 101 11.40 15.67 13.55
N ASN A 102 12.62 15.15 13.74
CA ASN A 102 13.77 15.97 14.12
C ASN A 102 14.06 17.06 13.07
N GLY A 103 14.13 16.70 11.79
CA GLY A 103 14.31 17.69 10.71
C GLY A 103 13.24 18.77 10.74
N ASN A 104 11.97 18.40 10.98
CA ASN A 104 10.88 19.34 11.08
C ASN A 104 10.92 20.23 12.34
N LYS A 105 11.38 19.69 13.47
CA LYS A 105 11.53 20.43 14.74
C LYS A 105 12.59 21.52 14.65
N PHE A 106 13.70 21.24 13.97
CA PHE A 106 14.88 22.11 13.91
C PHE A 106 14.99 22.94 12.61
N THR A 107 14.02 22.80 11.70
CA THR A 107 13.89 23.62 10.49
C THR A 107 12.70 24.57 10.62
N ARG A 108 12.83 25.79 10.10
CA ARG A 108 11.75 26.78 9.99
C ARG A 108 11.83 27.43 8.61
N ASP A 109 10.68 27.64 7.97
CA ASP A 109 10.61 28.24 6.62
C ASP A 109 11.53 27.54 5.60
N GLY A 110 11.69 26.22 5.72
CA GLY A 110 12.67 25.44 4.95
C GLY A 110 12.12 24.15 4.35
N SER A 111 13.00 23.17 4.12
CA SER A 111 12.60 21.89 3.56
C SER A 111 13.29 20.71 4.22
N ILE A 112 12.54 19.60 4.27
CA ILE A 112 13.05 18.28 4.61
C ILE A 112 12.90 17.39 3.38
N SER A 113 14.00 16.81 2.89
CA SER A 113 13.98 15.91 1.74
C SER A 113 14.51 14.54 2.12
N ILE A 114 13.78 13.49 1.74
CA ILE A 114 14.19 12.10 1.95
C ILE A 114 14.63 11.51 0.63
N GLU A 115 15.83 10.94 0.58
CA GLU A 115 16.31 10.18 -0.56
C GLU A 115 16.53 8.72 -0.20
N VAL A 116 16.18 7.83 -1.11
CA VAL A 116 16.46 6.40 -0.98
C VAL A 116 17.35 5.96 -2.12
N GLU A 117 18.45 5.29 -1.80
CA GLU A 117 19.41 4.79 -2.76
C GLU A 117 19.85 3.36 -2.42
N LYS A 118 20.00 2.54 -3.45
CA LYS A 118 20.58 1.20 -3.34
C LYS A 118 22.09 1.32 -3.52
N ILE A 119 22.87 0.85 -2.54
CA ILE A 119 24.34 0.99 -2.56
C ILE A 119 25.02 -0.14 -3.34
N ASP A 120 24.47 -1.37 -3.35
CA ASP A 120 25.13 -2.54 -3.96
C ASP A 120 24.23 -3.26 -4.97
N GLU A 121 24.69 -3.43 -6.22
CA GLU A 121 23.89 -3.99 -7.32
C GLU A 121 23.81 -5.54 -7.35
N THR A 122 24.67 -6.26 -6.64
CA THR A 122 25.08 -7.62 -7.06
C THR A 122 24.45 -8.82 -6.33
N SER A 123 23.47 -8.66 -5.45
CA SER A 123 22.91 -9.81 -4.71
C SER A 123 21.42 -9.68 -4.35
N GLU A 124 20.80 -10.83 -4.02
CA GLU A 124 19.45 -10.88 -3.43
C GLU A 124 19.36 -10.11 -2.12
N ASN A 125 20.47 -9.99 -1.40
CA ASN A 125 20.61 -9.10 -0.24
C ASN A 125 21.40 -7.87 -0.68
N PHE A 126 20.93 -6.68 -0.36
CA PHE A 126 21.63 -5.44 -0.69
C PHE A 126 21.45 -4.40 0.42
N MET A 127 22.31 -3.39 0.42
CA MET A 127 22.22 -2.28 1.35
C MET A 127 21.34 -1.19 0.78
N LEU A 128 20.32 -0.78 1.54
CA LEU A 128 19.48 0.36 1.23
C LEU A 128 19.88 1.53 2.14
N GLU A 129 20.19 2.67 1.53
CA GLU A 129 20.50 3.92 2.23
C GLU A 129 19.31 4.87 2.17
N PHE A 130 18.88 5.32 3.34
CA PHE A 130 17.93 6.41 3.51
C PHE A 130 18.71 7.64 3.95
N ARG A 131 18.56 8.74 3.21
CA ARG A 131 19.14 10.05 3.52
C ARG A 131 18.03 11.02 3.83
N VAL A 132 18.07 11.65 5.00
CA VAL A 132 17.13 12.70 5.40
C VAL A 132 17.91 14.00 5.51
N PHE A 133 17.64 14.91 4.59
CA PHE A 133 18.22 16.25 4.55
C PHE A 133 17.24 17.23 5.18
N ASP A 134 17.74 18.13 6.00
CA ASP A 134 17.04 19.31 6.50
C ASP A 134 17.84 20.58 6.18
N THR A 135 17.14 21.69 5.99
CA THR A 135 17.75 23.02 5.82
C THR A 135 17.68 23.83 7.11
N GLY A 136 17.77 23.16 8.25
CA GLY A 136 17.61 23.76 9.58
C GLY A 136 18.88 24.43 10.10
N ILE A 137 18.93 24.61 11.42
CA ILE A 137 20.04 25.27 12.12
C ILE A 137 21.38 24.52 12.05
N GLY A 138 21.37 23.25 11.62
CA GLY A 138 22.54 22.39 11.66
C GLY A 138 23.01 22.05 13.09
N ILE A 139 24.12 21.34 13.17
CA ILE A 139 24.69 20.82 14.43
C ILE A 139 26.16 21.23 14.49
N HIS A 140 26.57 21.80 15.62
CA HIS A 140 27.96 22.16 15.85
C HIS A 140 28.86 20.90 15.88
N HIS A 141 30.05 20.97 15.28
CA HIS A 141 30.97 19.82 15.13
C HIS A 141 31.32 19.11 16.46
N LYS A 142 31.34 19.85 17.58
CA LYS A 142 31.64 19.29 18.92
C LYS A 142 30.51 18.41 19.47
N ASP A 143 29.31 18.56 18.97
CA ASP A 143 28.12 17.88 19.49
C ASP A 143 27.71 16.67 18.64
N ILE A 144 28.30 16.51 17.43
CA ILE A 144 28.02 15.39 16.51
C ILE A 144 28.19 14.02 17.17
N ASP A 145 29.25 13.83 17.97
CA ASP A 145 29.50 12.53 18.64
C ASP A 145 28.50 12.24 19.77
N ARG A 146 27.78 13.27 20.22
CA ARG A 146 26.95 13.26 21.42
C ARG A 146 25.45 13.13 21.11
N ILE A 147 25.01 13.54 19.93
CA ILE A 147 23.58 13.53 19.58
C ILE A 147 22.92 12.15 19.59
N PHE A 148 23.70 11.07 19.48
CA PHE A 148 23.20 9.69 19.52
C PHE A 148 23.18 9.09 20.93
N ASN A 149 23.62 9.82 21.95
CA ASN A 149 23.61 9.36 23.33
C ASN A 149 22.24 9.60 23.98
N ASP A 150 21.89 8.72 24.89
CA ASP A 150 20.59 8.76 25.56
C ASP A 150 20.52 9.98 26.50
N PHE A 151 19.40 10.70 26.45
CA PHE A 151 19.12 11.90 27.27
C PHE A 151 20.02 13.12 26.97
N GLU A 152 20.73 13.11 25.85
CA GLU A 152 21.50 14.27 25.41
C GLU A 152 20.60 15.27 24.66
N THR A 153 20.58 16.51 25.14
CA THR A 153 19.94 17.65 24.47
C THR A 153 21.00 18.74 24.32
N ILE A 154 21.13 19.30 23.11
CA ILE A 154 22.09 20.38 22.87
C ILE A 154 21.46 21.66 23.40
N ASP A 155 22.00 22.12 24.53
CA ASP A 155 21.53 23.30 25.24
C ASP A 155 22.06 24.55 24.53
N SER A 156 21.33 25.04 23.53
CA SER A 156 21.64 26.31 22.87
C SER A 156 20.61 27.37 23.24
N ALA A 157 21.05 28.61 23.43
CA ALA A 157 20.24 29.76 23.83
C ALA A 157 19.07 30.09 22.85
N TYR A 158 18.96 29.38 21.73
CA TYR A 158 17.89 29.45 20.74
C TYR A 158 16.72 28.47 21.00
N THR A 159 16.88 27.49 21.91
CA THR A 159 16.02 26.30 22.04
C THR A 159 14.87 26.43 23.05
N ARG A 160 14.55 27.64 23.52
CA ARG A 160 13.45 27.85 24.51
C ARG A 160 12.06 27.41 24.04
N SER A 161 11.91 26.95 22.80
CA SER A 161 10.67 26.49 22.19
C SER A 161 10.63 25.03 21.74
N VAL A 162 11.70 24.24 21.89
CA VAL A 162 11.74 22.83 21.42
C VAL A 162 12.06 21.91 22.60
N GLU A 163 11.03 21.53 23.36
CA GLU A 163 11.12 20.51 24.41
C GLU A 163 11.20 19.10 23.79
N GLY A 164 12.18 18.30 24.22
CA GLY A 164 12.32 16.89 23.86
C GLY A 164 13.18 16.15 24.88
N VAL A 165 12.90 14.87 25.13
CA VAL A 165 13.58 14.06 26.17
C VAL A 165 14.99 13.58 25.76
N GLY A 166 15.44 13.90 24.54
CA GLY A 166 16.79 13.52 24.07
C GLY A 166 16.95 12.03 23.79
N LEU A 167 15.85 11.30 23.54
CA LEU A 167 15.87 9.84 23.32
C LEU A 167 15.76 9.44 21.85
N GLY A 168 15.23 10.31 20.98
CA GLY A 168 14.88 9.95 19.60
C GLY A 168 16.04 9.36 18.80
N LEU A 169 17.19 10.02 18.76
CA LEU A 169 18.36 9.54 18.00
C LEU A 169 19.04 8.32 18.64
N GLY A 170 19.02 8.20 19.97
CA GLY A 170 19.51 7.02 20.69
C GLY A 170 18.70 5.76 20.36
N ILE A 171 17.37 5.90 20.28
CA ILE A 171 16.45 4.84 19.83
C ILE A 171 16.71 4.48 18.38
N VAL A 172 16.86 5.48 17.50
CA VAL A 172 17.18 5.22 16.08
C VAL A 172 18.46 4.40 15.95
N ARG A 173 19.53 4.75 16.67
CA ARG A 173 20.79 3.99 16.65
C ARG A 173 20.59 2.52 17.03
N ARG A 174 19.81 2.25 18.09
CA ARG A 174 19.50 0.89 18.55
C ARG A 174 18.64 0.12 17.53
N LEU A 175 17.62 0.75 16.95
CA LEU A 175 16.77 0.13 15.93
C LEU A 175 17.56 -0.22 14.66
N VAL A 176 18.44 0.70 14.22
CA VAL A 176 19.32 0.47 13.07
C VAL A 176 20.29 -0.68 13.35
N GLN A 177 20.88 -0.73 14.54
CA GLN A 177 21.72 -1.86 14.98
C GLN A 177 20.93 -3.18 15.04
N ALA A 178 19.68 -3.18 15.50
CA ALA A 178 18.81 -4.36 15.52
C ALA A 178 18.54 -4.89 14.11
N LEU A 179 18.45 -4.01 13.11
CA LEU A 179 18.34 -4.37 11.69
C LEU A 179 19.67 -4.76 11.05
N GLY A 180 20.78 -4.78 11.80
CA GLY A 180 22.12 -5.06 11.26
C GLY A 180 22.69 -3.91 10.42
N GLY A 181 22.15 -2.71 10.56
CA GLY A 181 22.51 -1.51 9.80
C GLY A 181 23.49 -0.57 10.51
N THR A 182 23.74 0.58 9.87
CA THR A 182 24.55 1.68 10.40
C THR A 182 23.85 3.03 10.20
N ILE A 183 24.14 3.99 11.07
CA ILE A 183 23.61 5.36 11.00
C ILE A 183 24.75 6.36 11.14
N GLY A 184 24.63 7.51 10.49
CA GLY A 184 25.51 8.65 10.69
C GLY A 184 24.84 9.98 10.39
N VAL A 185 25.61 11.04 10.56
CA VAL A 185 25.19 12.42 10.33
C VAL A 185 26.32 13.21 9.70
N GLU A 186 25.97 14.10 8.79
CA GLU A 186 26.81 15.18 8.28
C GLU A 186 26.05 16.48 8.49
N SER A 187 26.61 17.46 9.15
CA SER A 187 25.89 18.69 9.48
C SER A 187 26.81 19.89 9.47
N THR A 188 26.28 21.04 9.06
CA THR A 188 26.97 22.33 9.10
C THR A 188 26.02 23.35 9.73
N GLU A 189 26.51 24.09 10.71
CA GLU A 189 25.73 25.15 11.37
C GLU A 189 25.18 26.15 10.35
N ASP A 190 23.92 26.55 10.56
CA ASP A 190 23.13 27.47 9.73
C ASP A 190 22.94 27.05 8.27
N VAL A 191 23.33 25.82 7.90
CA VAL A 191 23.11 25.24 6.56
C VAL A 191 22.11 24.08 6.62
N GLY A 192 22.19 23.25 7.66
CA GLY A 192 21.31 22.10 7.87
C GLY A 192 22.06 20.80 8.13
N SER A 193 21.32 19.70 8.18
CA SER A 193 21.88 18.37 8.45
C SER A 193 21.44 17.32 7.44
N LEU A 194 22.31 16.33 7.24
CA LEU A 194 22.06 15.09 6.51
C LEU A 194 22.21 13.95 7.50
N PHE A 195 21.12 13.28 7.83
CA PHE A 195 21.14 12.00 8.53
C PHE A 195 21.03 10.87 7.53
N TRP A 196 21.91 9.88 7.61
CA TRP A 196 21.85 8.71 6.75
C TRP A 196 21.75 7.43 7.56
N VAL A 197 20.95 6.49 7.08
CA VAL A 197 20.77 5.15 7.65
C VAL A 197 20.94 4.13 6.55
N ARG A 198 21.78 3.13 6.80
CA ARG A 198 22.02 2.01 5.90
C ARG A 198 21.53 0.73 6.54
N ILE A 199 20.57 0.05 5.94
CA ILE A 199 20.06 -1.23 6.43
C ILE A 199 20.26 -2.33 5.37
N PRO A 200 20.66 -3.55 5.78
CA PRO A 200 20.61 -4.70 4.91
C PRO A 200 19.15 -5.09 4.67
N VAL A 201 18.80 -5.30 3.41
CA VAL A 201 17.45 -5.73 3.01
C VAL A 201 17.54 -6.84 1.98
N THR A 202 16.52 -7.69 1.94
CA THR A 202 16.42 -8.74 0.92
C THR A 202 15.47 -8.28 -0.18
N LYS A 203 15.84 -8.50 -1.43
CA LYS A 203 15.00 -8.21 -2.60
C LYS A 203 13.72 -9.05 -2.50
N SER A 204 12.57 -8.38 -2.55
CA SER A 204 11.32 -9.10 -2.74
C SER A 204 11.25 -9.59 -4.19
N ARG A 205 11.08 -10.92 -4.39
CA ARG A 205 10.75 -11.50 -5.71
C ARG A 205 9.27 -11.30 -6.08
N LEU A 206 8.45 -10.97 -5.08
CA LEU A 206 7.14 -10.39 -5.31
C LEU A 206 7.40 -8.91 -5.62
N ASP A 207 7.35 -8.54 -6.91
CA ASP A 207 6.94 -7.17 -7.22
C ASP A 207 5.60 -7.01 -6.51
N TRP A 208 5.57 -6.27 -5.41
CA TRP A 208 4.32 -5.83 -4.85
C TRP A 208 3.65 -5.08 -5.99
N ARG A 209 2.67 -5.72 -6.64
CA ARG A 209 1.60 -5.05 -7.38
C ARG A 209 0.73 -4.33 -6.34
N GLY A 210 1.35 -3.38 -5.62
CA GLY A 210 0.65 -2.21 -5.16
C GLY A 210 0.11 -1.57 -6.41
N ASP A 211 -1.20 -1.60 -6.51
CA ASP A 211 -2.05 -1.08 -7.57
C ASP A 211 -1.57 0.30 -8.05
N THR A 212 -0.54 0.31 -8.89
CA THR A 212 0.05 1.48 -9.54
C THR A 212 -0.33 1.51 -11.01
N THR A 213 -1.21 0.62 -11.45
CA THR A 213 -2.13 0.90 -12.56
C THR A 213 -3.29 1.75 -12.05
N SER A 214 -3.01 2.90 -11.44
CA SER A 214 -3.81 4.05 -11.83
C SER A 214 -3.24 4.46 -13.19
N PRO A 215 -3.96 4.26 -14.31
CA PRO A 215 -3.62 5.02 -15.49
C PRO A 215 -3.52 6.47 -15.05
N ASN A 216 -2.61 7.23 -15.65
CA ASN A 216 -2.66 8.67 -15.59
C ASN A 216 -4.02 9.08 -16.20
N VAL A 217 -5.08 9.07 -15.39
CA VAL A 217 -6.42 9.46 -15.83
C VAL A 217 -6.29 10.96 -15.94
N ASP A 218 -6.15 11.44 -17.18
CA ASP A 218 -6.35 12.83 -17.50
C ASP A 218 -7.64 13.27 -16.82
N VAL A 219 -7.51 14.08 -15.77
CA VAL A 219 -8.62 14.58 -14.94
C VAL A 219 -9.54 15.50 -15.75
N GLU A 220 -9.27 15.69 -17.04
CA GLU A 220 -9.97 16.59 -17.95
C GLU A 220 -11.34 16.08 -18.44
N HIS A 221 -11.78 14.86 -18.11
CA HIS A 221 -13.03 14.32 -18.69
C HIS A 221 -14.00 13.59 -17.74
N ILE A 222 -13.95 13.81 -16.41
CA ILE A 222 -15.01 13.31 -15.51
C ILE A 222 -16.21 14.26 -15.57
N LYS A 223 -17.39 13.75 -15.92
CA LYS A 223 -18.61 14.58 -15.96
C LYS A 223 -18.99 15.06 -14.53
N PRO A 224 -19.60 16.24 -14.36
CA PRO A 224 -20.13 16.66 -13.07
C PRO A 224 -21.10 15.62 -12.47
N MET A 225 -20.96 15.31 -11.17
CA MET A 225 -21.80 14.37 -10.42
C MET A 225 -22.38 15.05 -9.19
N LYS A 226 -23.52 14.55 -8.72
CA LYS A 226 -24.09 14.86 -7.41
C LYS A 226 -23.65 13.80 -6.41
N ILE A 227 -22.79 14.19 -5.49
CA ILE A 227 -22.13 13.31 -4.52
C ILE A 227 -22.71 13.59 -3.14
N LEU A 228 -23.17 12.55 -2.45
CA LEU A 228 -23.41 12.63 -1.00
C LEU A 228 -22.15 12.20 -0.27
N MET A 229 -21.58 13.07 0.53
CA MET A 229 -20.43 12.77 1.37
C MET A 229 -20.86 12.67 2.83
N VAL A 230 -20.68 11.49 3.42
CA VAL A 230 -20.98 11.19 4.82
C VAL A 230 -19.68 10.91 5.56
N GLU A 231 -19.31 11.82 6.45
CA GLU A 231 -18.05 11.83 7.21
C GLU A 231 -18.36 12.48 8.55
N ASP A 232 -17.74 12.10 9.66
CA ASP A 232 -17.97 12.76 10.95
C ASP A 232 -16.94 13.86 11.21
N ASN A 233 -15.70 13.69 10.75
CA ASN A 233 -14.62 14.66 10.92
C ASN A 233 -14.76 15.88 9.99
N GLN A 234 -14.90 17.06 10.59
CA GLN A 234 -15.07 18.34 9.88
C GLN A 234 -13.90 18.68 8.93
N ILE A 235 -12.67 18.33 9.29
CA ILE A 235 -11.48 18.60 8.46
C ILE A 235 -11.50 17.70 7.23
N ASN A 236 -11.73 16.39 7.41
CA ASN A 236 -11.85 15.43 6.30
C ASN A 236 -12.97 15.83 5.33
N ARG A 237 -14.12 16.24 5.88
CA ARG A 237 -15.27 16.76 5.14
C ARG A 237 -14.86 17.97 4.30
N TYR A 238 -14.20 18.95 4.92
CA TYR A 238 -13.73 20.15 4.22
C TYR A 238 -12.77 19.82 3.07
N VAL A 239 -11.74 19.01 3.31
CA VAL A 239 -10.73 18.63 2.30
C VAL A 239 -11.38 17.93 1.11
N LEU A 240 -12.24 16.94 1.37
CA LEU A 240 -12.90 16.21 0.30
C LEU A 240 -13.89 17.06 -0.49
N ARG A 241 -14.64 17.95 0.17
CA ARG A 241 -15.50 18.90 -0.53
C ARG A 241 -14.68 19.77 -1.47
N GLU A 242 -13.58 20.37 -1.01
CA GLU A 242 -12.70 21.19 -1.86
C GLU A 242 -12.16 20.39 -3.05
N MET A 243 -11.72 19.14 -2.83
CA MET A 243 -11.22 18.27 -3.91
C MET A 243 -12.29 17.96 -4.96
N LEU A 244 -13.50 17.58 -4.53
CA LEU A 244 -14.60 17.19 -5.40
C LEU A 244 -15.21 18.39 -6.13
N THR A 245 -15.36 19.53 -5.45
CA THR A 245 -15.86 20.78 -6.05
C THR A 245 -14.85 21.35 -7.04
N ALA A 246 -13.54 21.29 -6.76
CA ALA A 246 -12.51 21.70 -7.71
C ALA A 246 -12.52 20.85 -9.01
N ALA A 247 -12.97 19.60 -8.92
CA ALA A 247 -13.19 18.72 -10.08
C ALA A 247 -14.58 18.90 -10.74
N GLY A 248 -15.36 19.90 -10.33
CA GLY A 248 -16.65 20.25 -10.94
C GLY A 248 -17.85 19.44 -10.44
N HIS A 249 -17.71 18.66 -9.36
CA HIS A 249 -18.82 17.92 -8.75
C HIS A 249 -19.64 18.79 -7.78
N THR A 250 -20.92 18.47 -7.63
CA THR A 250 -21.79 19.04 -6.59
C THR A 250 -21.79 18.10 -5.39
N VAL A 251 -21.50 18.63 -4.19
CA VAL A 251 -21.36 17.82 -2.97
C VAL A 251 -22.39 18.26 -1.94
N ASP A 252 -23.24 17.34 -1.49
CA ASP A 252 -24.04 17.49 -0.27
C ASP A 252 -23.34 16.74 0.88
N GLU A 253 -23.33 17.33 2.07
CA GLU A 253 -22.61 16.80 3.23
C GLU A 253 -23.58 16.26 4.29
N ALA A 254 -23.18 15.20 4.98
CA ALA A 254 -23.81 14.69 6.20
C ALA A 254 -22.74 14.35 7.24
N GLU A 255 -23.06 14.58 8.52
CA GLU A 255 -22.10 14.47 9.63
C GLU A 255 -22.09 13.09 10.32
N ASN A 256 -23.02 12.22 9.95
CA ASN A 256 -23.17 10.88 10.52
C ASN A 256 -24.06 10.00 9.62
N GLY A 257 -24.10 8.69 9.90
CA GLY A 257 -24.88 7.74 9.10
C GLY A 257 -26.39 7.98 9.10
N GLU A 258 -26.97 8.52 10.18
CA GLU A 258 -28.41 8.82 10.26
C GLU A 258 -28.80 9.95 9.30
N ASP A 259 -28.03 11.03 9.29
CA ASP A 259 -28.24 12.15 8.38
C ASP A 259 -27.91 11.78 6.93
N GLY A 260 -26.92 10.90 6.73
CA GLY A 260 -26.63 10.27 5.44
C GLY A 260 -27.82 9.49 4.88
N VAL A 261 -28.46 8.66 5.71
CA VAL A 261 -29.68 7.91 5.32
C VAL A 261 -30.83 8.87 4.97
N LYS A 262 -31.09 9.89 5.81
CA LYS A 262 -32.15 10.88 5.53
C LYS A 262 -31.92 11.61 4.22
N ALA A 263 -30.68 12.02 3.95
CA ALA A 263 -30.30 12.68 2.71
C ALA A 263 -30.48 11.75 1.50
N ALA A 264 -30.01 10.50 1.59
CA ALA A 264 -30.15 9.47 0.54
C ALA A 264 -31.61 9.10 0.26
N ASN A 265 -32.47 9.14 1.28
CA ASN A 265 -33.91 8.94 1.10
C ASN A 265 -34.57 10.11 0.37
N SER A 266 -34.14 11.34 0.64
CA SER A 266 -34.78 12.57 0.17
C SER A 266 -34.33 13.02 -1.22
N LYS A 267 -33.06 12.80 -1.58
CA LYS A 267 -32.45 13.24 -2.85
C LYS A 267 -31.83 12.07 -3.60
N LYS A 268 -31.73 12.21 -4.93
CA LYS A 268 -31.01 11.25 -5.79
C LYS A 268 -29.58 11.72 -5.97
N TYR A 269 -28.62 10.88 -5.60
CA TYR A 269 -27.19 11.10 -5.83
C TYR A 269 -26.65 10.13 -6.88
N ASP A 270 -25.60 10.54 -7.57
CA ASP A 270 -24.90 9.69 -8.55
C ASP A 270 -23.93 8.73 -7.83
N VAL A 271 -23.41 9.12 -6.67
CA VAL A 271 -22.58 8.28 -5.79
C VAL A 271 -22.67 8.78 -4.34
N ILE A 272 -22.53 7.86 -3.40
CA ILE A 272 -22.45 8.12 -1.97
C ILE A 272 -21.04 7.73 -1.50
N LEU A 273 -20.29 8.67 -0.93
CA LEU A 273 -19.03 8.42 -0.24
C LEU A 273 -19.34 8.32 1.26
N MET A 274 -19.10 7.15 1.85
CA MET A 274 -19.54 6.83 3.21
C MET A 274 -18.34 6.44 4.08
N ASP A 275 -18.12 7.14 5.19
CA ASP A 275 -17.20 6.65 6.21
C ASP A 275 -17.80 5.47 6.98
N ILE A 276 -16.99 4.45 7.27
CA ILE A 276 -17.42 3.30 8.08
C ILE A 276 -17.48 3.68 9.56
N SER A 277 -16.45 4.35 10.07
CA SER A 277 -16.29 4.59 11.49
C SER A 277 -16.85 5.96 11.85
N MET A 278 -18.16 6.03 12.12
CA MET A 278 -18.85 7.26 12.54
C MET A 278 -19.65 7.03 13.83
N PRO A 279 -19.80 8.06 14.69
CA PRO A 279 -20.70 8.01 15.84
C PRO A 279 -22.17 7.96 15.41
N ILE A 280 -23.05 7.56 16.34
CA ILE A 280 -24.51 7.44 16.19
C ILE A 280 -24.94 6.28 15.28
N LYS A 281 -24.51 6.28 14.02
CA LYS A 281 -24.77 5.21 13.04
C LYS A 281 -23.55 5.00 12.16
N ASP A 282 -22.97 3.82 12.22
CA ASP A 282 -21.81 3.43 11.42
C ASP A 282 -22.17 3.28 9.94
N GLY A 283 -21.16 3.36 9.07
CA GLY A 283 -21.36 3.34 7.63
C GLY A 283 -21.90 2.02 7.07
N VAL A 284 -21.68 0.88 7.74
CA VAL A 284 -22.20 -0.41 7.31
C VAL A 284 -23.70 -0.49 7.60
N THR A 285 -24.10 -0.10 8.81
CA THR A 285 -25.52 -0.01 9.21
C THR A 285 -26.26 1.01 8.34
N ALA A 286 -25.67 2.18 8.10
CA ALA A 286 -26.24 3.19 7.20
C ALA A 286 -26.40 2.68 5.76
N SER A 287 -25.39 1.98 5.22
CA SER A 287 -25.45 1.39 3.88
C SER A 287 -26.55 0.33 3.77
N THR A 288 -26.68 -0.52 4.79
CA THR A 288 -27.74 -1.54 4.87
C THR A 288 -29.13 -0.89 4.81
N GLU A 289 -29.32 0.19 5.57
CA GLU A 289 -30.61 0.89 5.62
C GLU A 289 -30.93 1.63 4.32
N ILE A 290 -29.95 2.27 3.69
CA ILE A 290 -30.12 2.90 2.36
C ILE A 290 -30.54 1.86 1.33
N ARG A 291 -29.97 0.65 1.37
CA ARG A 291 -30.28 -0.45 0.44
C ARG A 291 -31.62 -1.11 0.71
N ALA A 292 -32.00 -1.29 1.98
CA ALA A 292 -33.29 -1.86 2.37
C ALA A 292 -34.46 -0.88 2.14
N GLY A 293 -34.18 0.43 2.12
CA GLY A 293 -35.17 1.47 1.90
C GLY A 293 -35.63 1.63 0.45
N THR A 294 -36.74 2.35 0.26
CA THR A 294 -37.26 2.77 -1.05
C THR A 294 -36.89 4.22 -1.38
N GLY A 295 -35.84 4.74 -0.73
CA GLY A 295 -35.33 6.09 -0.88
C GLY A 295 -34.83 6.41 -2.29
N ARG A 296 -34.71 7.71 -2.63
CA ARG A 296 -34.31 8.13 -3.98
C ARG A 296 -32.92 7.68 -4.41
N SER A 297 -32.04 7.38 -3.46
CA SER A 297 -30.67 6.89 -3.68
C SER A 297 -30.47 5.42 -3.27
N SER A 298 -31.53 4.63 -3.10
CA SER A 298 -31.41 3.21 -2.70
C SER A 298 -30.55 2.39 -3.65
N ASN A 299 -30.52 2.76 -4.94
CA ASN A 299 -29.70 2.12 -5.98
C ASN A 299 -28.41 2.89 -6.31
N SER A 300 -28.14 4.02 -5.67
CA SER A 300 -26.92 4.80 -5.93
C SER A 300 -25.70 4.03 -5.44
N PRO A 301 -24.59 4.00 -6.21
CA PRO A 301 -23.38 3.33 -5.77
C PRO A 301 -22.86 3.92 -4.45
N ILE A 302 -22.48 3.06 -3.51
CA ILE A 302 -21.90 3.46 -2.22
C ILE A 302 -20.44 3.04 -2.21
N ILE A 303 -19.53 4.01 -2.12
CA ILE A 303 -18.11 3.77 -1.90
C ILE A 303 -17.83 4.02 -0.41
N VAL A 304 -17.44 2.98 0.31
CA VAL A 304 -17.11 3.10 1.74
C VAL A 304 -15.63 3.43 1.95
N ARG A 305 -15.33 4.11 3.05
CA ARG A 305 -13.96 4.44 3.45
C ARG A 305 -13.54 3.69 4.69
N THR A 306 -12.41 2.99 4.64
CA THR A 306 -11.89 2.25 5.80
C THR A 306 -10.39 2.41 5.99
N ALA A 307 -9.93 2.36 7.24
CA ALA A 307 -8.50 2.35 7.57
C ALA A 307 -7.86 0.96 7.34
N HIS A 308 -8.63 -0.12 7.52
CA HIS A 308 -8.21 -1.50 7.28
C HIS A 308 -9.37 -2.26 6.63
N ALA A 309 -9.09 -3.07 5.61
CA ALA A 309 -10.05 -3.98 5.02
C ALA A 309 -9.46 -5.38 5.08
N LEU A 310 -9.84 -6.17 6.07
CA LEU A 310 -9.48 -7.57 6.13
C LEU A 310 -10.34 -8.34 5.10
N PRO A 311 -9.84 -9.42 4.47
CA PRO A 311 -10.57 -10.14 3.42
C PRO A 311 -12.00 -10.54 3.81
N HIS A 312 -12.22 -10.93 5.07
CA HIS A 312 -13.54 -11.29 5.59
C HIS A 312 -14.50 -10.10 5.77
N GLU A 313 -13.99 -8.87 5.92
CA GLU A 313 -14.81 -7.65 5.99
C GLU A 313 -15.31 -7.24 4.60
N ILE A 314 -14.50 -7.48 3.56
CA ILE A 314 -14.84 -7.20 2.16
C ILE A 314 -16.04 -8.06 1.70
N GLU A 315 -16.07 -9.34 2.06
CA GLU A 315 -17.20 -10.24 1.77
C GLU A 315 -18.50 -9.77 2.44
N ASN A 316 -18.40 -9.20 3.65
CA ASN A 316 -19.56 -8.63 4.34
C ASN A 316 -20.03 -7.32 3.68
N PHE A 317 -19.12 -6.51 3.14
CA PHE A 317 -19.49 -5.27 2.46
C PHE A 317 -20.30 -5.50 1.18
N GLN A 318 -19.94 -6.51 0.38
CA GLN A 318 -20.71 -6.88 -0.81
C GLN A 318 -22.15 -7.31 -0.46
N LYS A 319 -22.33 -8.11 0.61
CA LYS A 319 -23.65 -8.55 1.08
C LYS A 319 -24.55 -7.39 1.50
N VAL A 320 -23.94 -6.31 1.99
CA VAL A 320 -24.62 -5.07 2.42
C VAL A 320 -24.91 -4.13 1.24
N GLY A 321 -24.49 -4.48 0.02
CA GLY A 321 -24.73 -3.68 -1.19
C GLY A 321 -23.77 -2.48 -1.34
N ILE A 322 -22.61 -2.54 -0.69
CA ILE A 322 -21.51 -1.58 -0.90
C ILE A 322 -20.90 -1.83 -2.28
N THR A 323 -20.66 -0.75 -3.02
CA THR A 323 -20.18 -0.79 -4.40
C THR A 323 -18.67 -0.85 -4.50
N ASP A 324 -17.95 -0.10 -3.68
CA ASP A 324 -16.49 -0.12 -3.71
C ASP A 324 -15.94 0.37 -2.36
N ILE A 325 -14.63 0.25 -2.18
CA ILE A 325 -13.91 0.63 -0.97
C ILE A 325 -12.80 1.62 -1.35
N LEU A 326 -12.65 2.67 -0.55
CA LEU A 326 -11.50 3.58 -0.52
C LEU A 326 -10.73 3.38 0.77
N LYS A 327 -9.42 3.13 0.67
CA LYS A 327 -8.57 3.09 1.86
C LYS A 327 -8.34 4.51 2.39
N LYS A 328 -8.25 4.64 3.70
CA LYS A 328 -7.80 5.87 4.37
C LYS A 328 -6.26 5.82 4.52
N PRO A 329 -5.52 6.91 4.26
CA PRO A 329 -6.00 8.21 3.79
C PRO A 329 -6.45 8.19 2.32
N ILE A 330 -7.39 9.07 1.94
CA ILE A 330 -7.86 9.14 0.56
C ILE A 330 -6.76 9.71 -0.34
N GLU A 331 -6.33 8.90 -1.30
CA GLU A 331 -5.52 9.36 -2.41
C GLU A 331 -6.42 9.95 -3.51
N LYS A 332 -6.05 11.16 -3.97
CA LYS A 332 -6.78 11.89 -5.02
C LYS A 332 -6.96 11.04 -6.29
N SER A 333 -5.89 10.37 -6.73
CA SER A 333 -5.89 9.49 -7.92
C SER A 333 -6.90 8.34 -7.78
N GLN A 334 -6.88 7.63 -6.65
CA GLN A 334 -7.80 6.50 -6.41
C GLN A 334 -9.26 6.94 -6.36
N LEU A 335 -9.55 8.07 -5.71
CA LEU A 335 -10.90 8.64 -5.67
C LEU A 335 -11.40 8.93 -7.09
N PHE A 336 -10.62 9.67 -7.89
CA PHE A 336 -11.06 10.06 -9.23
C PHE A 336 -11.10 8.88 -10.21
N TRP A 337 -10.22 7.89 -10.06
CA TRP A 337 -10.29 6.66 -10.85
C TRP A 337 -11.58 5.89 -10.59
N LYS A 338 -11.97 5.70 -9.31
CA LYS A 338 -13.24 5.04 -8.96
C LYS A 338 -14.46 5.81 -9.47
N LEU A 339 -14.42 7.13 -9.35
CA LEU A 339 -15.48 8.00 -9.87
C LEU A 339 -15.61 7.93 -11.40
N ALA A 340 -14.49 7.92 -12.14
CA ALA A 340 -14.48 7.76 -13.59
C ALA A 340 -15.05 6.39 -14.02
N LYS A 341 -14.68 5.32 -13.30
CA LYS A 341 -15.18 3.96 -13.53
C LYS A 341 -16.69 3.85 -13.35
N LEU A 342 -17.25 4.49 -12.32
CA LEU A 342 -18.70 4.54 -12.12
C LEU A 342 -19.43 5.24 -13.27
N GLN A 343 -18.85 6.29 -13.86
CA GLN A 343 -19.45 7.02 -14.97
C GLN A 343 -19.40 6.29 -16.31
N ALA A 344 -18.37 5.49 -16.52
CA ALA A 344 -18.24 4.66 -17.72
C ALA A 344 -19.37 3.62 -17.86
N GLY A 345 -20.27 3.52 -16.86
CA GLY A 345 -21.36 2.56 -16.87
C GLY A 345 -20.86 1.13 -16.69
N GLU A 346 -19.59 0.96 -16.31
CA GLU A 346 -19.00 -0.31 -15.90
C GLU A 346 -19.55 -0.69 -14.52
N SER A 347 -20.85 -1.00 -14.53
CA SER A 347 -21.55 -1.62 -13.41
C SER A 347 -20.81 -2.91 -13.09
N HIS A 348 -20.14 -2.93 -11.93
CA HIS A 348 -19.79 -4.09 -11.11
C HIS A 348 -19.21 -5.34 -11.75
N SER A 349 -18.78 -5.29 -13.00
CA SER A 349 -18.07 -6.37 -13.66
C SER A 349 -16.56 -6.28 -13.44
N ALA A 350 -16.06 -5.39 -12.59
CA ALA A 350 -14.64 -5.34 -12.30
C ALA A 350 -14.17 -6.44 -11.36
N GLN A 351 -15.01 -6.95 -10.46
CA GLN A 351 -14.71 -8.18 -9.72
C GLN A 351 -15.01 -9.42 -10.55
N GLU A 352 -15.96 -9.37 -11.49
CA GLU A 352 -16.12 -10.42 -12.51
C GLU A 352 -15.03 -10.37 -13.59
N ARG A 353 -14.37 -9.22 -13.84
CA ARG A 353 -13.18 -9.08 -14.69
C ARG A 353 -11.90 -9.30 -13.92
N GLU A 354 -11.87 -9.16 -12.61
CA GLU A 354 -10.76 -9.66 -11.80
C GLU A 354 -10.86 -11.19 -11.69
N HIS A 355 -12.09 -11.75 -11.68
CA HIS A 355 -12.35 -13.18 -11.89
C HIS A 355 -12.21 -13.63 -13.35
N ALA A 356 -12.49 -12.78 -14.35
CA ALA A 356 -12.40 -13.12 -15.78
C ALA A 356 -11.05 -12.78 -16.43
N MET A 357 -10.25 -11.88 -15.86
CA MET A 357 -8.82 -11.73 -16.15
C MET A 357 -8.01 -12.76 -15.34
N SER A 358 -8.55 -13.26 -14.21
CA SER A 358 -8.09 -14.51 -13.56
C SER A 358 -8.56 -15.79 -14.27
N ASN A 359 -9.51 -15.69 -15.21
CA ASN A 359 -9.96 -16.76 -16.12
C ASN A 359 -9.62 -16.51 -17.59
N SER A 360 -8.90 -15.43 -17.94
CA SER A 360 -8.33 -15.33 -19.26
C SER A 360 -7.13 -16.24 -19.24
N ASN A 361 -7.28 -17.40 -19.86
CA ASN A 361 -6.20 -18.36 -20.05
C ASN A 361 -4.95 -17.71 -20.69
N ILE A 362 -5.14 -16.56 -21.35
CA ILE A 362 -4.12 -15.82 -22.08
C ILE A 362 -4.22 -14.32 -21.79
N ASP A 363 -3.10 -13.71 -21.47
CA ASP A 363 -2.88 -12.27 -21.36
C ASP A 363 -2.52 -11.72 -22.76
N ILE A 364 -3.53 -11.28 -23.51
CA ILE A 364 -3.37 -10.83 -24.90
C ILE A 364 -2.56 -9.53 -24.96
N ASP A 365 -2.70 -8.64 -23.97
CA ASP A 365 -2.00 -7.35 -23.94
C ASP A 365 -0.49 -7.58 -23.80
N ARG A 366 -0.09 -8.48 -22.90
CA ARG A 366 1.31 -8.91 -22.78
C ARG A 366 1.85 -9.54 -24.07
N ILE A 367 1.05 -10.34 -24.77
CA ILE A 367 1.46 -10.94 -26.04
C ILE A 367 1.63 -9.87 -27.13
N ASN A 368 0.75 -8.88 -27.17
CA ASN A 368 0.86 -7.74 -28.10
C ASN A 368 2.12 -6.91 -27.82
N GLU A 369 2.42 -6.61 -26.56
CA GLU A 369 3.67 -5.94 -26.16
C GLU A 369 4.91 -6.74 -26.60
N MET A 370 4.89 -8.07 -26.40
CA MET A 370 5.97 -8.95 -26.88
C MET A 370 6.07 -8.98 -28.40
N LYS A 371 4.95 -8.91 -29.12
CA LYS A 371 4.91 -8.81 -30.59
C LYS A 371 5.61 -7.55 -31.08
N GLU A 372 5.36 -6.42 -30.42
CA GLU A 372 5.99 -5.13 -30.74
C GLU A 372 7.50 -5.13 -30.46
N GLN A 373 7.94 -5.79 -29.38
CA GLN A 373 9.35 -5.81 -28.98
C GLN A 373 10.21 -6.84 -29.72
N LEU A 374 9.69 -8.05 -29.98
CA LEU A 374 10.45 -9.19 -30.49
C LEU A 374 10.21 -9.47 -31.98
N GLY A 375 9.12 -8.91 -32.53
CA GLY A 375 8.66 -9.15 -33.89
C GLY A 375 7.88 -10.47 -34.04
N GLU A 376 6.97 -10.48 -35.02
CA GLU A 376 5.99 -11.56 -35.25
C GLU A 376 6.62 -12.94 -35.48
N ALA A 377 7.69 -13.03 -36.28
CA ALA A 377 8.36 -14.30 -36.60
C ALA A 377 9.01 -14.97 -35.37
N THR A 378 9.63 -14.17 -34.50
CA THR A 378 10.22 -14.63 -33.24
C THR A 378 9.13 -15.10 -32.28
N LEU A 379 8.05 -14.34 -32.18
CA LEU A 379 6.91 -14.66 -31.32
C LEU A 379 6.26 -16.00 -31.71
N HIS A 380 6.01 -16.23 -32.99
CA HIS A 380 5.49 -17.52 -33.49
C HIS A 380 6.41 -18.70 -33.15
N THR A 381 7.73 -18.51 -33.28
CA THR A 381 8.72 -19.56 -32.94
C THR A 381 8.67 -19.92 -31.46
N LEU A 382 8.52 -18.91 -30.59
CA LEU A 382 8.39 -19.10 -29.14
C LEU A 382 7.08 -19.81 -28.78
N PHE A 383 5.96 -19.43 -29.38
CA PHE A 383 4.68 -20.10 -29.14
C PHE A 383 4.65 -21.54 -29.66
N ALA A 384 5.24 -21.82 -30.81
CA ALA A 384 5.34 -23.19 -31.33
C ALA A 384 6.14 -24.10 -30.39
N ARG A 385 7.27 -23.60 -29.86
CA ARG A 385 8.07 -24.33 -28.87
C ARG A 385 7.31 -24.55 -27.57
N PHE A 386 6.66 -23.50 -27.06
CA PHE A 386 5.85 -23.59 -25.85
C PHE A 386 4.68 -24.56 -26.01
N SER A 387 3.98 -24.55 -27.15
CA SER A 387 2.90 -25.48 -27.42
C SER A 387 3.37 -26.93 -27.34
N ALA A 388 4.57 -27.24 -27.86
CA ALA A 388 5.14 -28.58 -27.76
C ALA A 388 5.49 -28.96 -26.30
N GLU A 389 6.02 -28.02 -25.51
CA GLU A 389 6.30 -28.23 -24.08
C GLU A 389 5.02 -28.45 -23.26
N ALA A 390 3.97 -27.67 -23.54
CA ALA A 390 2.66 -27.78 -22.91
C ALA A 390 1.92 -29.07 -23.30
N ASP A 391 1.96 -29.45 -24.59
CA ASP A 391 1.39 -30.73 -25.05
C ASP A 391 2.07 -31.92 -24.35
N ALA A 392 3.39 -31.87 -24.17
CA ALA A 392 4.15 -32.94 -23.52
C ALA A 392 3.77 -33.13 -22.05
N ILE A 393 3.66 -32.05 -21.25
CA ILE A 393 3.27 -32.17 -19.84
C ILE A 393 1.81 -32.62 -19.69
N VAL A 394 0.90 -32.14 -20.55
CA VAL A 394 -0.50 -32.56 -20.55
C VAL A 394 -0.62 -34.06 -20.86
N GLN A 395 0.10 -34.55 -21.86
CA GLN A 395 0.12 -35.98 -22.19
C GLN A 395 0.71 -36.82 -21.06
N LYS A 396 1.80 -36.36 -20.45
CA LYS A 396 2.47 -37.05 -19.36
C LYS A 396 1.56 -37.14 -18.12
N MET A 397 0.86 -36.07 -17.75
CA MET A 397 -0.05 -36.05 -16.60
C MET A 397 -1.31 -36.90 -16.79
N ASN A 398 -1.77 -37.06 -18.04
CA ASN A 398 -2.93 -37.91 -18.38
C ASN A 398 -2.57 -39.37 -18.69
N SER A 399 -1.28 -39.73 -18.64
CA SER A 399 -0.84 -41.10 -18.91
C SER A 399 -1.15 -42.00 -17.69
N PRO A 400 -1.56 -43.27 -17.90
CA PRO A 400 -1.78 -44.22 -16.79
C PRO A 400 -0.54 -44.41 -15.89
N GLU A 401 0.64 -44.22 -16.45
CA GLU A 401 1.93 -44.36 -15.77
C GLU A 401 2.34 -43.14 -14.95
N ALA A 402 1.65 -42.00 -15.09
CA ALA A 402 1.96 -40.75 -14.38
C ALA A 402 1.97 -40.94 -12.87
N ARG A 403 1.02 -41.73 -12.35
CA ARG A 403 0.89 -42.05 -10.92
C ARG A 403 2.01 -42.94 -10.37
N SER A 404 2.80 -43.54 -11.25
CA SER A 404 3.94 -44.39 -10.91
C SER A 404 5.30 -43.71 -11.15
N GLN A 405 5.30 -42.46 -11.61
CA GLN A 405 6.52 -41.66 -11.80
C GLN A 405 6.94 -40.93 -10.52
N ASP A 406 8.20 -40.49 -10.50
CA ASP A 406 8.72 -39.68 -9.40
C ASP A 406 8.01 -38.32 -9.38
N VAL A 407 7.31 -38.04 -8.29
CA VAL A 407 6.57 -36.79 -8.08
C VAL A 407 7.51 -35.58 -8.13
N LEU A 408 8.76 -35.72 -7.68
CA LEU A 408 9.74 -34.62 -7.72
C LEU A 408 10.15 -34.28 -9.16
N GLU A 409 10.23 -35.28 -10.04
CA GLU A 409 10.51 -35.09 -11.46
C GLU A 409 9.33 -34.39 -12.16
N LEU A 410 8.09 -34.80 -11.85
CA LEU A 410 6.88 -34.14 -12.33
C LEU A 410 6.80 -32.68 -11.86
N VAL A 411 7.13 -32.42 -10.58
CA VAL A 411 7.18 -31.06 -10.01
C VAL A 411 8.20 -30.19 -10.74
N ALA A 412 9.39 -30.70 -11.06
CA ALA A 412 10.40 -29.96 -11.80
C ALA A 412 9.97 -29.62 -13.23
N GLU A 413 9.28 -30.54 -13.91
CA GLU A 413 8.73 -30.29 -15.25
C GLU A 413 7.56 -29.29 -15.22
N MET A 414 6.64 -29.41 -14.25
CA MET A 414 5.56 -28.45 -14.04
C MET A 414 6.11 -27.04 -13.79
N HIS A 415 7.14 -26.90 -12.94
CA HIS A 415 7.81 -25.63 -12.68
C HIS A 415 8.37 -24.99 -13.95
N LYS A 416 9.01 -25.79 -14.80
CA LYS A 416 9.57 -25.33 -16.09
C LYS A 416 8.47 -24.81 -17.02
N VAL A 417 7.40 -25.57 -17.22
CA VAL A 417 6.30 -25.17 -18.11
C VAL A 417 5.51 -23.99 -17.52
N ALA A 418 5.40 -23.89 -16.19
CA ALA A 418 4.81 -22.74 -15.51
C ALA A 418 5.62 -21.46 -15.77
N GLY A 419 6.96 -21.54 -15.72
CA GLY A 419 7.86 -20.45 -16.09
C GLY A 419 7.69 -20.00 -17.54
N SER A 420 7.64 -20.94 -18.49
CA SER A 420 7.37 -20.64 -19.91
C SER A 420 5.99 -20.01 -20.11
N SER A 421 4.97 -20.50 -19.41
CA SER A 421 3.59 -19.98 -19.44
C SER A 421 3.53 -18.53 -18.94
N ALA A 422 4.24 -18.24 -17.85
CA ALA A 422 4.35 -16.88 -17.30
C ALA A 422 5.02 -15.92 -18.28
N ALA A 423 6.13 -16.36 -18.90
CA ALA A 423 6.87 -15.55 -19.85
C ALA A 423 6.02 -15.14 -21.04
N LEU A 424 5.27 -16.10 -21.60
CA LEU A 424 4.45 -15.95 -22.82
C LEU A 424 3.01 -15.48 -22.57
N GLY A 425 2.66 -15.15 -21.33
CA GLY A 425 1.32 -14.65 -21.00
C GLY A 425 0.22 -15.71 -21.06
N VAL A 426 0.53 -17.00 -20.92
CA VAL A 426 -0.47 -18.08 -20.86
C VAL A 426 -0.87 -18.32 -19.40
N ALA A 427 -1.52 -17.30 -18.82
CA ALA A 427 -1.79 -17.19 -17.38
C ALA A 427 -2.60 -18.37 -16.80
N GLY A 428 -3.55 -18.91 -17.56
CA GLY A 428 -4.34 -20.07 -17.12
C GLY A 428 -3.47 -21.30 -16.88
N MET A 429 -2.59 -21.62 -17.84
CA MET A 429 -1.66 -22.73 -17.75
C MET A 429 -0.68 -22.55 -16.59
N GLN A 430 -0.16 -21.33 -16.39
CA GLN A 430 0.73 -21.01 -15.27
C GLN A 430 0.08 -21.28 -13.92
N LYS A 431 -1.17 -20.79 -13.73
CA LYS A 431 -1.91 -20.92 -12.48
C LYS A 431 -2.16 -22.38 -12.13
N GLN A 432 -2.62 -23.17 -13.09
CA GLN A 432 -2.90 -24.59 -12.89
C GLN A 432 -1.64 -25.38 -12.54
N LEU A 433 -0.54 -25.15 -13.27
CA LEU A 433 0.72 -25.81 -13.01
C LEU A 433 1.32 -25.43 -11.64
N ASN A 434 1.16 -24.19 -11.18
CA ASN A 434 1.62 -23.78 -9.85
C ASN A 434 0.82 -24.46 -8.71
N ILE A 435 -0.49 -24.65 -8.88
CA ILE A 435 -1.33 -25.38 -7.92
C ILE A 435 -0.86 -26.83 -7.84
N MET A 436 -0.66 -27.47 -8.99
CA MET A 436 -0.17 -28.83 -9.10
C MET A 436 1.25 -28.96 -8.52
N GLU A 437 2.15 -28.01 -8.81
CA GLU A 437 3.51 -27.95 -8.25
C GLU A 437 3.49 -27.89 -6.71
N HIS A 438 2.61 -27.07 -6.15
CA HIS A 438 2.43 -26.96 -4.70
C HIS A 438 1.95 -28.27 -4.10
N CYS A 439 0.91 -28.89 -4.67
CA CYS A 439 0.39 -30.18 -4.21
C CYS A 439 1.45 -31.28 -4.24
N GLY A 440 2.28 -31.32 -5.29
CA GLY A 440 3.40 -32.26 -5.39
C GLY A 440 4.48 -32.03 -4.32
N LYS A 441 4.76 -30.77 -3.96
CA LYS A 441 5.74 -30.43 -2.91
C LYS A 441 5.22 -30.66 -1.49
N THR A 442 3.93 -30.45 -1.24
CA THR A 442 3.30 -30.65 0.08
C THR A 442 2.87 -32.09 0.34
N GLY A 443 2.92 -32.95 -0.68
CA GLY A 443 2.51 -34.36 -0.59
C GLY A 443 1.00 -34.57 -0.71
N GLU A 444 0.23 -33.55 -1.13
CA GLU A 444 -1.20 -33.63 -1.41
C GLU A 444 -1.48 -34.32 -2.76
N LEU A 445 -1.11 -35.60 -2.90
CA LEU A 445 -1.16 -36.32 -4.18
C LEU A 445 -2.59 -36.50 -4.71
N ASP A 446 -3.58 -36.74 -3.85
CA ASP A 446 -4.97 -36.87 -4.30
C ASP A 446 -5.47 -35.60 -4.96
N ARG A 447 -5.10 -34.44 -4.41
CA ARG A 447 -5.44 -33.13 -4.96
C ARG A 447 -4.68 -32.85 -6.26
N LEU A 448 -3.38 -33.20 -6.32
CA LEU A 448 -2.57 -33.10 -7.53
C LEU A 448 -3.27 -33.78 -8.73
N TRP A 449 -3.81 -34.99 -8.53
CA TRP A 449 -4.43 -35.75 -9.62
C TRP A 449 -5.81 -35.23 -10.00
N VAL A 450 -6.58 -34.66 -9.05
CA VAL A 450 -7.83 -33.94 -9.38
C VAL A 450 -7.54 -32.74 -10.26
N GLU A 451 -6.53 -31.95 -9.91
CA GLU A 451 -6.11 -30.77 -10.69
C GLU A 451 -5.52 -31.14 -12.07
N ALA A 452 -4.98 -32.35 -12.22
CA ALA A 452 -4.46 -32.87 -13.48
C ALA A 452 -5.57 -33.21 -14.50
N GLU A 453 -6.76 -33.60 -14.04
CA GLU A 453 -7.90 -33.92 -14.91
C GLU A 453 -8.38 -32.69 -15.70
N ASP A 454 -8.31 -31.51 -15.07
CA ASP A 454 -8.72 -30.24 -15.69
C ASP A 454 -7.64 -29.63 -16.60
N LEU A 455 -6.38 -30.06 -16.47
CA LEU A 455 -5.23 -29.51 -17.20
C LEU A 455 -5.36 -29.67 -18.73
N ALA A 456 -5.90 -30.80 -19.20
CA ALA A 456 -6.08 -31.04 -20.64
C ALA A 456 -7.13 -30.13 -21.27
N THR A 457 -8.26 -29.97 -20.59
CA THR A 457 -9.35 -29.09 -21.02
C THR A 457 -8.90 -27.63 -21.03
N LEU A 458 -8.18 -27.22 -19.98
CA LEU A 458 -7.60 -25.90 -19.87
C LEU A 458 -6.64 -25.59 -21.01
N TRP A 459 -5.68 -26.50 -21.26
CA TRP A 459 -4.71 -26.34 -22.34
C TRP A 459 -5.38 -26.30 -23.72
N GLY A 460 -6.39 -27.14 -23.97
CA GLY A 460 -7.17 -27.11 -25.20
C GLY A 460 -7.83 -25.75 -25.46
N ASN A 461 -8.34 -25.11 -24.41
CA ASN A 461 -8.91 -23.76 -24.47
C ASN A 461 -7.83 -22.68 -24.73
N CYS A 462 -6.67 -22.77 -24.05
CA CYS A 462 -5.53 -21.89 -24.33
C CYS A 462 -5.08 -22.00 -25.79
N LYS A 463 -4.86 -23.21 -26.28
CA LYS A 463 -4.37 -23.49 -27.63
C LYS A 463 -5.32 -22.95 -28.69
N SER A 464 -6.62 -23.18 -28.52
CA SER A 464 -7.66 -22.66 -29.43
C SER A 464 -7.67 -21.13 -29.49
N SER A 465 -7.47 -20.47 -28.34
CA SER A 465 -7.42 -19.00 -28.27
C SER A 465 -6.14 -18.44 -28.88
N LEU A 466 -4.97 -19.07 -28.67
CA LEU A 466 -3.72 -18.70 -29.34
C LEU A 466 -3.84 -18.80 -30.87
N THR A 467 -4.47 -19.87 -31.37
CA THR A 467 -4.71 -20.04 -32.82
C THR A 467 -5.72 -19.03 -33.35
N HIS A 468 -6.78 -18.71 -32.62
CA HIS A 468 -7.75 -17.70 -33.03
C HIS A 468 -7.11 -16.31 -33.21
N HIS A 469 -6.14 -15.96 -32.37
CA HIS A 469 -5.40 -14.70 -32.45
C HIS A 469 -4.18 -14.76 -33.39
N GLY A 470 -3.94 -15.90 -34.05
CA GLY A 470 -2.87 -16.08 -35.01
C GLY A 470 -1.48 -16.11 -34.39
N TYR A 471 -1.32 -16.63 -33.17
CA TYR A 471 -0.02 -16.83 -32.51
C TYR A 471 0.53 -18.25 -32.65
N LEU A 472 -0.37 -19.21 -32.92
CA LEU A 472 -0.12 -20.62 -33.28
C LEU A 472 -0.79 -20.91 -34.62
#